data_AF-A0A0K3AQW4-F1
#
_entry.id   AF-A0A0K3AQW4-F1
#
_cell.length_a   1.000
_cell.length_b   1.000
_cell.length_c   1.000
_cell.angle_alpha   90.00
_cell.angle_beta   90.00
_cell.angle_gamma   90.00
#
_symmetry.space_group_name_H-M   'P 1'
#
loop_
_entity.id
_entity.type
_entity.pdbx_description
1 polymer ?
#
loop_
_entity_poly.entity_id
_entity_poly.type
_entity_poly.pdbx_seq_one_letter_code
_entity_poly.pdbx_strand_id
1 'polypeptide(L)'
;MVSHVESVIRDFKSLSDYMRLKKDNDEDGQKIVFRNFSWDDNRVADHLSVYLKDTKSQEEIEKSFMKIFPYHISIGDHQLATMVLWVKARIHMLKN
;
A
#
# COMPACT_ATOMS: atom_id res chain seq x y z
N MET A 1 20.55 5.92 3.91
CA MET A 1 19.90 5.06 2.88
C MET A 1 18.85 4.26 3.63
N VAL A 2 17.55 4.51 3.39
CA VAL A 2 16.49 3.75 4.07
C VAL A 2 16.44 2.35 3.46
N SER A 3 16.47 1.32 4.30
CA SER A 3 16.42 -0.07 3.84
C SER A 3 15.07 -0.41 3.21
N HIS A 4 15.06 -1.42 2.35
CA HIS A 4 13.82 -1.93 1.73
C HIS A 4 12.78 -2.37 2.78
N VAL A 5 13.24 -2.99 3.86
CA VAL A 5 12.40 -3.48 4.96
C VAL A 5 11.78 -2.31 5.74
N GLU A 6 12.55 -1.28 6.06
CA GLU A 6 12.04 -0.07 6.73
C GLU A 6 10.96 0.63 5.89
N SER A 7 11.14 0.66 4.57
CA SER A 7 10.18 1.27 3.64
C SER A 7 8.83 0.54 3.66
N VAL A 8 8.85 -0.80 3.68
CA VAL A 8 7.63 -1.63 3.80
C VAL A 8 6.94 -1.40 5.14
N ILE A 9 7.69 -1.44 6.24
CA ILE A 9 7.13 -1.26 7.58
C ILE A 9 6.47 0.11 7.70
N ARG A 10 7.08 1.16 7.14
CA ARG A 10 6.51 2.52 7.11
C ARG A 10 5.18 2.55 6.36
N ASP A 11 5.09 1.90 5.21
CA ASP A 11 3.85 1.86 4.43
C ASP A 11 2.77 1.07 5.14
N PHE A 12 3.12 -0.05 5.78
CA PHE A 12 2.18 -0.84 6.56
C PHE A 12 1.61 -0.06 7.75
N LYS A 13 2.47 0.69 8.46
CA LYS A 13 2.05 1.58 9.55
C LYS A 13 1.07 2.63 9.03
N SER A 14 1.43 3.31 7.95
CA SER A 14 0.60 4.38 7.37
C SER A 14 -0.74 3.85 6.85
N LEU A 15 -0.76 2.66 6.22
CA LEU A 15 -2.00 2.02 5.79
C LEU A 15 -2.90 1.64 6.97
N SER A 16 -2.30 1.12 8.05
CA SER A 16 -3.03 0.78 9.28
C SER A 16 -3.57 2.02 9.98
N ASP A 17 -2.79 3.10 10.04
CA ASP A 17 -3.20 4.38 10.61
C ASP A 17 -4.36 4.98 9.81
N TYR A 18 -4.27 4.99 8.47
CA TYR A 18 -5.36 5.46 7.60
C TYR A 18 -6.66 4.72 7.90
N MET A 19 -6.59 3.39 8.05
CA MET A 19 -7.77 2.58 8.32
C MET A 19 -8.36 2.78 9.70
N ARG A 20 -7.52 2.95 10.72
CA ARG A 20 -7.98 3.34 12.05
C ARG A 20 -8.73 4.66 11.98
N LEU A 21 -8.13 5.67 11.35
CA LEU A 21 -8.73 7.00 11.22
C LEU A 21 -10.05 6.96 10.44
N LYS A 22 -10.13 6.12 9.40
CA LYS A 22 -11.37 5.86 8.68
C LYS A 22 -12.46 5.25 9.57
N LYS A 23 -12.10 4.28 10.42
CA LYS A 23 -13.04 3.68 11.39
C LYS A 23 -13.54 4.73 12.40
N ASP A 24 -12.67 5.68 12.76
CA ASP A 24 -12.98 6.76 13.69
C ASP A 24 -13.67 7.96 13.00
N ASN A 25 -13.91 7.90 11.68
CA ASN A 25 -14.43 8.98 10.84
C ASN A 25 -13.59 10.28 10.89
N ASP A 26 -12.28 10.17 11.13
CA ASP A 26 -11.35 11.30 11.09
C ASP A 26 -10.83 11.53 9.67
N GLU A 27 -11.53 12.36 8.90
CA GLU A 27 -11.17 12.67 7.51
C GLU A 27 -9.88 13.50 7.39
N ASP A 28 -9.62 14.41 8.34
CA ASP A 28 -8.42 15.26 8.28
C ASP A 28 -7.17 14.45 8.62
N GLY A 29 -7.27 13.55 9.59
CA GLY A 29 -6.25 12.54 9.85
C GLY A 29 -5.98 11.67 8.61
N GLN A 30 -7.04 11.17 7.94
CA GLN A 30 -6.90 10.39 6.71
C GLN A 30 -6.13 11.16 5.62
N LYS A 31 -6.46 12.45 5.40
CA LYS A 31 -5.76 13.30 4.43
C LYS A 31 -4.29 13.50 4.78
N ILE A 32 -3.97 13.70 6.06
CA ILE A 32 -2.59 13.87 6.53
C ILE A 32 -1.78 12.58 6.30
N VAL A 33 -2.33 11.43 6.67
CA VAL A 33 -1.67 10.14 6.46
C VAL A 33 -1.47 9.86 4.97
N PHE A 34 -2.49 10.08 4.16
CA PHE A 34 -2.40 9.92 2.70
C PHE A 34 -1.33 10.84 2.11
N ARG A 35 -1.30 12.12 2.48
CA ARG A 35 -0.31 13.09 1.97
C ARG A 35 1.12 12.72 2.35
N ASN A 36 1.33 12.18 3.55
CA ASN A 36 2.64 11.82 4.08
C ASN A 36 3.05 10.38 3.77
N PHE A 37 2.26 9.66 2.98
CA PHE A 37 2.60 8.32 2.53
C PHE A 37 3.84 8.35 1.61
N SER A 38 4.46 7.18 1.38
CA SER A 38 5.75 7.07 0.69
C SER A 38 5.71 7.24 -0.84
N TRP A 39 4.88 8.15 -1.34
CA TRP A 39 4.72 8.40 -2.78
C TRP A 39 6.02 8.84 -3.48
N ASP A 40 7.01 9.29 -2.72
CA ASP A 40 8.32 9.72 -3.18
C ASP A 40 9.30 8.57 -3.49
N ASP A 41 8.92 7.31 -3.24
CA ASP A 41 9.76 6.17 -3.57
C ASP A 41 9.70 5.82 -5.06
N ASN A 42 10.58 6.46 -5.85
CA ASN A 42 10.68 6.28 -7.30
C ASN A 42 10.84 4.81 -7.73
N ARG A 43 11.47 3.96 -6.89
CA ARG A 43 11.63 2.53 -7.22
C ARG A 43 10.28 1.83 -7.33
N VAL A 44 9.35 2.16 -6.43
CA VAL A 44 7.99 1.62 -6.46
C VAL A 44 7.20 2.23 -7.63
N ALA A 45 7.36 3.53 -7.86
CA ALA A 45 6.72 4.22 -8.99
C ALA A 45 7.11 3.59 -10.33
N ASP A 46 8.40 3.35 -10.56
CA ASP A 46 8.93 2.73 -11.77
C ASP A 46 8.46 1.27 -11.92
N HIS A 47 8.41 0.53 -10.79
CA HIS A 47 7.99 -0.87 -10.76
C HIS A 47 6.48 -1.08 -10.86
N LEU A 48 5.68 -0.04 -10.62
CA LEU A 48 4.22 -0.14 -10.60
C LEU A 48 3.66 -0.71 -11.92
N SER A 49 4.22 -0.26 -13.05
CA SER A 49 3.83 -0.74 -14.37
C SER A 49 4.16 -2.22 -14.61
N VAL A 50 5.24 -2.71 -14.01
CA VAL A 50 5.65 -4.12 -14.06
C VAL A 50 4.67 -4.96 -13.25
N TYR A 51 4.38 -4.53 -12.01
CA TYR A 51 3.39 -5.19 -11.16
C TYR A 51 2.02 -5.29 -11.83
N LEU A 52 1.54 -4.21 -12.47
CA LEU A 52 0.23 -4.20 -13.13
C LEU A 52 0.16 -5.15 -14.34
N LYS A 53 1.28 -5.44 -15.00
CA LYS A 53 1.35 -6.35 -16.15
C LYS A 53 1.56 -7.82 -15.74
N ASP A 54 2.15 -8.07 -14.57
CA ASP A 54 2.39 -9.43 -14.08
C ASP A 54 1.17 -10.01 -13.37
N THR A 55 0.19 -10.45 -14.17
CA THR A 55 -1.04 -11.07 -13.67
C THR A 55 -0.81 -12.39 -12.94
N LYS A 56 0.32 -13.08 -13.18
CA LYS A 56 0.64 -14.36 -12.52
C LYS A 56 1.03 -14.12 -11.07
N SER A 57 1.90 -13.15 -10.82
CA SER A 57 2.35 -12.82 -9.47
C SER A 57 1.28 -12.08 -8.66
N GLN A 58 0.36 -11.37 -9.30
CA GLN A 58 -0.71 -10.61 -8.63
C GLN A 58 -1.55 -11.45 -7.67
N GLU A 59 -1.95 -12.66 -8.04
CA GLU A 59 -2.75 -13.52 -7.16
C GLU A 59 -1.98 -13.91 -5.88
N GLU A 60 -0.68 -14.16 -6.02
CA GLU A 60 0.17 -14.51 -4.88
C GLU A 60 0.45 -13.30 -3.97
N ILE A 61 0.63 -12.13 -4.57
CA ILE A 61 0.75 -10.86 -3.85
C ILE A 61 -0.55 -10.53 -3.12
N GLU A 62 -1.72 -10.76 -3.73
CA GLU A 62 -3.02 -10.61 -3.08
C GLU A 62 -3.12 -11.51 -1.84
N LYS A 63 -2.79 -12.79 -1.99
CA LYS A 63 -2.81 -13.75 -0.87
C LYS A 63 -1.88 -13.33 0.25
N SER A 64 -0.68 -12.84 -0.08
CA SER A 64 0.28 -12.34 0.90
C SER A 64 -0.23 -11.07 1.59
N PHE A 65 -0.78 -10.14 0.82
CA PHE A 65 -1.35 -8.90 1.32
C PHE A 65 -2.51 -9.17 2.28
N MET A 66 -3.47 -10.04 1.91
CA MET A 66 -4.64 -10.38 2.73
C MET A 66 -4.28 -11.10 4.05
N LYS A 67 -3.13 -11.76 4.12
CA LYS A 67 -2.62 -12.32 5.40
C LYS A 67 -2.16 -11.24 6.36
N ILE A 68 -1.63 -10.13 5.85
CA ILE A 68 -1.16 -8.99 6.64
C ILE A 68 -2.34 -8.07 6.97
N PHE A 69 -3.28 -7.97 6.04
CA PHE A 69 -4.34 -6.99 5.99
C PHE A 69 -5.68 -7.68 5.67
N PRO A 70 -6.29 -8.39 6.65
CA PRO A 70 -7.44 -9.26 6.41
C PRO A 70 -8.76 -8.48 6.36
N TYR A 71 -8.92 -7.58 5.39
CA TYR A 71 -10.12 -6.75 5.26
C TYR A 71 -10.53 -6.46 3.82
N HIS A 72 -11.82 -6.22 3.63
CA HIS A 72 -12.38 -5.79 2.36
C HIS A 72 -12.18 -4.30 2.15
N ILE A 73 -11.42 -3.95 1.12
CA ILE A 73 -11.33 -2.58 0.63
C ILE A 73 -12.62 -2.29 -0.13
N SER A 74 -13.42 -1.35 0.37
CA SER A 74 -14.58 -0.85 -0.36
C SER A 74 -14.12 -0.03 -1.58
N ILE A 75 -14.75 -0.28 -2.72
CA ILE A 75 -14.45 0.38 -4.02
C ILE A 75 -14.67 1.90 -3.95
N GLY A 76 -15.45 2.41 -2.99
CA GLY A 76 -15.73 3.84 -2.85
C GLY A 76 -14.57 4.70 -2.31
N ASP A 77 -13.50 4.09 -1.78
CA ASP A 77 -12.37 4.82 -1.20
C ASP A 77 -11.12 4.75 -2.09
N HIS A 78 -11.01 5.75 -2.97
CA HIS A 78 -9.93 5.87 -3.94
C HIS A 78 -8.56 6.08 -3.28
N GLN A 79 -8.49 6.78 -2.15
CA GLN A 79 -7.23 7.01 -1.42
C GLN A 79 -6.71 5.70 -0.85
N LEU A 80 -7.58 4.95 -0.19
CA LEU A 80 -7.25 3.63 0.33
C LEU A 80 -6.85 2.65 -0.79
N ALA A 81 -7.60 2.63 -1.89
CA ALA A 81 -7.27 1.79 -3.04
C ALA A 81 -5.89 2.10 -3.62
N THR A 82 -5.53 3.39 -3.69
CA THR A 82 -4.23 3.85 -4.19
C THR A 82 -3.10 3.43 -3.25
N MET A 83 -3.26 3.58 -1.93
CA MET A 83 -2.27 3.14 -0.94
C MET A 83 -2.07 1.63 -1.00
N VAL A 84 -3.15 0.86 -1.14
CA VAL A 84 -3.08 -0.60 -1.26
C VAL A 84 -2.33 -1.01 -2.53
N LEU A 85 -2.63 -0.38 -3.66
CA LEU A 85 -1.94 -0.65 -4.92
C LEU A 85 -0.43 -0.42 -4.79
N TRP A 86 -0.03 0.69 -4.16
CA TRP A 86 1.36 1.01 -3.89
C TRP A 86 2.05 -0.05 -3.02
N VAL A 87 1.39 -0.48 -1.94
CA VAL A 87 1.91 -1.51 -1.06
C VAL A 87 2.09 -2.84 -1.79
N LYS A 88 1.10 -3.25 -2.60
CA LYS A 88 1.19 -4.48 -3.40
C LYS A 88 2.35 -4.42 -4.40
N ALA A 89 2.51 -3.29 -5.10
CA ALA A 89 3.64 -3.08 -5.99
C ALA A 89 4.99 -3.14 -5.26
N ARG A 90 5.08 -2.58 -4.04
CA ARG A 90 6.28 -2.67 -3.21
C ARG A 90 6.58 -4.11 -2.80
N ILE A 91 5.60 -4.88 -2.35
CA ILE A 91 5.79 -6.30 -1.99
C ILE A 91 6.27 -7.09 -3.22
N HIS A 92 5.66 -6.83 -4.38
CA HIS A 92 6.07 -7.45 -5.64
C HIS A 92 7.53 -7.13 -6.02
N MET A 93 7.97 -5.89 -5.80
CA MET A 93 9.35 -5.47 -6.04
C MET A 93 10.36 -6.18 -5.13
N LEU A 94 9.98 -6.62 -3.94
CA LEU A 94 10.90 -7.32 -3.03
C LEU A 94 11.03 -8.82 -3.32
N LYS A 95 10.14 -9.35 -4.17
CA LYS A 95 10.13 -10.75 -4.55
C LYS A 95 10.93 -11.04 -5.82
N ASN A 96 11.21 -10.02 -6.62
CA ASN A 96 11.93 -10.07 -7.89
C ASN A 96 13.27 -9.33 -7.76
#